data_AF-A0A9X4KP16-F1
#
_entry.id   AF-A0A9X4KP16-F1
#
_cell.length_a   1.000
_cell.length_b   1.000
_cell.length_c   1.000
_cell.angle_alpha   90.00
_cell.angle_beta   90.00
_cell.angle_gamma   90.00
#
_symmetry.space_group_name_H-M   'P 1'
#
loop_
_entity.id
_entity.type
_entity.pdbx_description
1 polymer ?
#
loop_
_entity_poly.entity_id
_entity_poly.type
_entity_poly.pdbx_seq_one_letter_code
_entity_poly.pdbx_strand_id
1 'polypeptide(L)'
;MFASYDKPAEITSYWGSPEQLEDLKRFKSWADKGYFSKNELNEKATNQDKLVNGTAAAMLGDNPTRYNQTNGNMKSLHPDWELGYTPFAVATGYATPVHPIHNGFAIPASSKNAERALAFYEKMVLDKRYNLLTQYGFEGTNYTVEDGYYKMVGDANTNGFPREGMQGWAWRNPEFMLFEPSYDGVKAIFDQLDKVQKPDIYTGFAEDYTDYQAERSALEQVEKQYLFPLLAGQVKDVEGGVKTFMDKAKKAGLDKIQASYKKQWLAYLSESGIQ
;
A
#
# COMPACT_ATOMS: atom_id res chain seq x y z
N MET A 1 16.13 -6.42 -0.18
CA MET A 1 16.44 -7.85 -0.41
C MET A 1 15.14 -8.54 -0.76
N PHE A 2 15.16 -9.60 -1.55
CA PHE A 2 13.95 -10.32 -1.98
C PHE A 2 14.20 -11.82 -1.93
N ALA A 3 13.24 -12.56 -1.39
CA ALA A 3 13.17 -14.02 -1.48
C ALA A 3 11.84 -14.42 -2.11
N SER A 4 11.88 -15.36 -3.05
CA SER A 4 10.67 -15.94 -3.62
C SER A 4 10.02 -16.91 -2.64
N TYR A 5 8.72 -17.14 -2.81
CA TYR A 5 7.97 -18.09 -1.97
C TYR A 5 8.56 -19.50 -2.02
N ASP A 6 8.93 -19.98 -3.21
CA ASP A 6 9.39 -21.37 -3.40
C ASP A 6 10.87 -21.57 -2.99
N LYS A 7 11.61 -20.49 -2.73
CA LYS A 7 13.04 -20.52 -2.37
C LYS A 7 13.35 -19.45 -1.31
N PRO A 8 12.74 -19.52 -0.13
CA PRO A 8 12.84 -18.45 0.86
C PRO A 8 14.28 -18.25 1.37
N ALA A 9 15.10 -19.30 1.39
CA ALA A 9 16.51 -19.21 1.78
C ALA A 9 17.42 -18.55 0.71
N GLU A 10 17.00 -18.50 -0.56
CA GLU A 10 17.73 -17.89 -1.67
C GLU A 10 17.47 -16.37 -1.77
N ILE A 11 17.67 -15.66 -0.66
CA ILE A 11 17.44 -14.20 -0.63
C ILE A 11 18.50 -13.44 -1.47
N THR A 12 18.03 -12.62 -2.40
CA THR A 12 18.85 -11.87 -3.37
C THR A 12 18.70 -10.35 -3.21
N SER A 13 19.68 -9.62 -3.74
CA SER A 13 19.60 -8.15 -3.87
C SER A 13 19.05 -7.80 -5.24
N TYR A 14 17.90 -7.13 -5.27
CA TYR A 14 17.38 -6.51 -6.49
C TYR A 14 18.24 -5.32 -6.92
N TRP A 15 18.76 -4.54 -5.96
CA TRP A 15 19.57 -3.36 -6.28
C TRP A 15 20.94 -3.73 -6.81
N GLY A 16 21.32 -3.08 -7.91
CA GLY A 16 22.52 -3.35 -8.69
C GLY A 16 22.41 -4.56 -9.63
N SER A 17 21.26 -5.23 -9.68
CA SER A 17 21.04 -6.38 -10.56
C SER A 17 20.82 -5.93 -12.02
N PRO A 18 21.06 -6.83 -13.01
CA PRO A 18 20.65 -6.60 -14.39
C PRO A 18 19.14 -6.35 -14.53
N GLU A 19 18.32 -7.02 -13.71
CA GLU A 19 16.87 -6.87 -13.70
C GLU A 19 16.44 -5.45 -13.31
N GLN A 20 17.05 -4.88 -12.25
CA GLN A 20 16.80 -3.48 -11.88
C GLN A 20 17.15 -2.53 -13.02
N LEU A 21 18.27 -2.76 -13.72
CA LEU A 21 18.66 -1.91 -14.83
C LEU A 21 17.64 -1.99 -15.98
N GLU A 22 17.13 -3.18 -16.29
CA GLU A 22 16.09 -3.37 -17.31
C GLU A 22 14.79 -2.63 -16.94
N ASP A 23 14.34 -2.77 -15.69
CA ASP A 23 13.13 -2.10 -15.21
C ASP A 23 13.28 -0.58 -15.20
N LEU A 24 14.43 -0.05 -14.79
CA LEU A 24 14.68 1.40 -14.83
C LEU A 24 14.74 1.94 -16.27
N LYS A 25 15.26 1.16 -17.23
CA LYS A 25 15.18 1.49 -18.67
C LYS A 25 13.73 1.48 -19.16
N ARG A 26 12.90 0.57 -18.66
CA ARG A 26 11.46 0.52 -18.96
C ARG A 26 10.73 1.75 -18.40
N PHE A 27 10.98 2.13 -17.15
CA PHE A 27 10.41 3.33 -16.54
C PHE A 27 10.85 4.61 -17.27
N LYS A 28 12.11 4.69 -17.69
CA LYS A 28 12.59 5.77 -18.55
C LYS A 28 11.82 5.84 -19.88
N SER A 29 11.58 4.69 -20.51
CA SER A 29 10.78 4.63 -21.74
C SER A 29 9.35 5.11 -21.53
N TRP A 30 8.73 4.77 -20.40
CA TRP A 30 7.38 5.24 -20.06
C TRP A 30 7.34 6.74 -19.79
N ALA A 31 8.33 7.28 -19.07
CA ALA A 31 8.46 8.71 -18.86
C ALA A 31 8.68 9.49 -20.18
N ASP A 32 9.51 8.98 -21.09
CA ASP A 32 9.75 9.61 -22.40
C ASP A 32 8.51 9.61 -23.30
N LYS A 33 7.66 8.59 -23.16
CA LYS A 33 6.36 8.51 -23.83
C LYS A 33 5.28 9.36 -23.16
N GLY A 34 5.59 10.00 -22.03
CA GLY A 34 4.66 10.85 -21.29
C GLY A 34 3.63 10.07 -20.47
N TYR A 35 3.87 8.79 -20.16
CA TYR A 35 2.95 7.99 -19.33
C TYR A 35 3.02 8.38 -17.85
N PHE A 36 4.12 9.00 -17.43
CA PHE A 36 4.29 9.55 -16.09
C PHE A 36 4.21 11.06 -16.11
N SER A 37 3.64 11.64 -15.05
CA SER A 37 3.68 13.08 -14.85
C SER A 37 5.14 13.54 -14.73
N LYS A 38 5.49 14.64 -15.42
CA LYS A 38 6.81 15.27 -15.22
C LYS A 38 7.00 15.76 -13.78
N ASN A 39 5.92 15.95 -13.03
CA ASN A 39 5.93 16.41 -11.65
C ASN A 39 5.64 15.28 -10.64
N GLU A 40 5.73 14.00 -11.04
CA GLU A 40 5.30 12.86 -10.20
C GLU A 40 5.94 12.86 -8.80
N LEU A 41 7.22 13.26 -8.67
CA LEU A 41 7.92 13.30 -7.38
C LEU A 41 7.45 14.41 -6.42
N ASN A 42 6.68 15.40 -6.90
CA ASN A 42 6.12 16.47 -6.07
C ASN A 42 4.59 16.42 -6.01
N GLU A 43 3.99 15.38 -6.60
CA GLU A 43 2.55 15.23 -6.65
C GLU A 43 1.99 14.92 -5.27
N LYS A 44 0.86 15.55 -4.94
CA LYS A 44 0.16 15.37 -3.66
C LYS A 44 -1.15 14.62 -3.83
N ALA A 45 -1.74 14.65 -5.02
CA ALA A 45 -2.93 13.88 -5.33
C ALA A 45 -2.62 12.38 -5.26
N THR A 46 -3.51 11.60 -4.65
CA THR A 46 -3.37 10.15 -4.65
C THR A 46 -3.61 9.60 -6.06
N ASN A 47 -3.10 8.40 -6.35
CA ASN A 47 -3.36 7.75 -7.63
C ASN A 47 -4.86 7.52 -7.86
N GLN A 48 -5.63 7.27 -6.80
CA GLN A 48 -7.08 7.16 -6.83
C GLN A 48 -7.73 8.49 -7.23
N ASP A 49 -7.30 9.61 -6.65
CA ASP A 49 -7.82 10.93 -7.02
C ASP A 49 -7.54 11.25 -8.49
N LYS A 50 -6.37 10.85 -9.00
CA LYS A 50 -6.03 11.04 -10.42
C LYS A 50 -6.95 10.24 -11.34
N LEU A 51 -7.30 9.00 -10.97
CA LEU A 51 -8.27 8.19 -11.71
C LEU A 51 -9.67 8.80 -11.67
N VAL A 52 -10.13 9.18 -10.47
CA VAL A 52 -11.45 9.79 -10.25
C VAL A 52 -11.63 11.06 -11.06
N ASN A 53 -10.58 11.89 -11.16
CA ASN A 53 -10.61 13.16 -11.90
C ASN A 53 -10.16 13.05 -13.38
N GLY A 54 -9.84 11.84 -13.86
CA GLY A 54 -9.42 11.62 -15.25
C GLY A 54 -8.04 12.14 -15.63
N THR A 55 -7.18 12.46 -14.65
CA THR A 55 -5.79 12.87 -14.89
C THR A 55 -4.81 11.69 -14.95
N ALA A 56 -5.28 10.48 -14.62
CA ALA A 56 -4.62 9.21 -14.91
C ALA A 56 -5.61 8.24 -15.56
N ALA A 57 -5.12 7.41 -16.49
CA ALA A 57 -5.93 6.37 -17.14
C ALA A 57 -5.81 4.99 -16.45
N ALA A 58 -4.73 4.77 -15.70
CA ALA A 58 -4.47 3.52 -15.00
C ALA A 58 -3.58 3.78 -13.79
N MET A 59 -3.64 2.86 -12.82
CA MET A 59 -2.68 2.80 -11.72
C MET A 59 -2.22 1.37 -11.51
N LEU A 60 -1.04 1.20 -10.92
CA LEU A 60 -0.50 -0.09 -10.51
C LEU A 60 -0.52 -0.18 -8.98
N GLY A 61 -0.96 -1.31 -8.46
CA GLY A 61 -0.97 -1.58 -7.02
C GLY A 61 -2.14 -0.92 -6.29
N ASP A 62 -3.30 -1.60 -6.28
CA ASP A 62 -4.37 -1.28 -5.35
C ASP A 62 -5.11 -2.55 -4.90
N ASN A 63 -5.73 -2.49 -3.72
CA ASN A 63 -6.51 -3.61 -3.19
C ASN A 63 -7.97 -3.57 -3.69
N PRO A 64 -8.68 -4.72 -3.71
CA PRO A 64 -10.04 -4.80 -4.23
C PRO A 64 -11.04 -3.83 -3.55
N THR A 65 -10.91 -3.61 -2.24
CA THR A 65 -11.78 -2.70 -1.48
C THR A 65 -11.58 -1.24 -1.89
N ARG A 66 -10.33 -0.80 -2.05
CA ARG A 66 -10.02 0.58 -2.53
C ARG A 66 -10.43 0.78 -3.98
N TYR A 67 -10.23 -0.23 -4.84
CA TYR A 67 -10.75 -0.21 -6.21
C TYR A 67 -12.26 0.08 -6.24
N ASN A 68 -13.05 -0.60 -5.40
CA ASN A 68 -14.49 -0.37 -5.34
C ASN A 68 -14.85 1.06 -4.92
N GLN A 69 -14.14 1.61 -3.93
CA GLN A 69 -14.31 2.99 -3.51
C GLN A 69 -13.95 3.97 -4.63
N THR A 70 -12.82 3.78 -5.30
CA THR A 70 -12.39 4.60 -6.44
C THR A 70 -13.41 4.54 -7.57
N ASN A 71 -13.93 3.35 -7.88
CA ASN A 71 -14.97 3.19 -8.89
C ASN A 71 -16.27 3.91 -8.50
N GLY A 72 -16.71 3.81 -7.24
CA GLY A 72 -17.88 4.54 -6.72
C GLY A 72 -17.71 6.05 -6.81
N ASN A 73 -16.57 6.58 -6.37
CA ASN A 73 -16.25 8.00 -6.46
C ASN A 73 -16.21 8.48 -7.92
N MET A 74 -15.56 7.71 -8.81
CA MET A 74 -15.49 8.03 -10.23
C MET A 74 -16.87 8.03 -10.87
N LYS A 75 -17.69 6.99 -10.63
CA LYS A 75 -19.08 6.90 -11.13
C LYS A 75 -19.98 8.05 -10.64
N SER A 76 -19.69 8.61 -9.46
CA SER A 76 -20.45 9.77 -8.94
C SER A 76 -20.20 11.05 -9.76
N LEU A 77 -19.02 11.20 -10.37
CA LEU A 77 -18.64 12.35 -11.19
C LEU A 77 -18.81 12.08 -12.70
N HIS A 78 -18.56 10.84 -13.10
CA HIS A 78 -18.46 10.37 -14.48
C HIS A 78 -19.25 9.07 -14.64
N PRO A 79 -20.60 9.11 -14.62
CA PRO A 79 -21.43 7.91 -14.60
C PRO A 79 -21.25 7.01 -15.85
N ASP A 80 -20.82 7.60 -16.96
CA ASP A 80 -20.53 6.96 -18.25
C ASP A 80 -19.17 6.27 -18.31
N TRP A 81 -18.27 6.52 -17.36
CA TRP A 81 -16.94 5.91 -17.35
C TRP A 81 -16.96 4.51 -16.74
N GLU A 82 -15.97 3.71 -17.13
CA GLU A 82 -15.76 2.34 -16.63
C GLU A 82 -14.33 2.19 -16.13
N LEU A 83 -14.17 1.62 -14.93
CA LEU A 83 -12.86 1.29 -14.36
C LEU A 83 -12.75 -0.23 -14.21
N GLY A 84 -11.79 -0.81 -14.93
CA GLY A 84 -11.45 -2.23 -14.81
C GLY A 84 -10.51 -2.51 -13.64
N TYR A 85 -10.52 -3.76 -13.15
CA TYR A 85 -9.57 -4.27 -12.16
C TYR A 85 -9.02 -5.61 -12.62
N THR A 86 -7.69 -5.72 -12.67
CA THR A 86 -6.99 -6.97 -13.03
C THR A 86 -6.19 -7.44 -11.83
N PRO A 87 -6.62 -8.51 -11.12
CA PRO A 87 -5.89 -9.02 -9.98
C PRO A 87 -4.55 -9.66 -10.43
N PHE A 88 -3.45 -8.95 -10.24
CA PHE A 88 -2.11 -9.43 -10.66
C PHE A 88 -1.77 -10.80 -10.06
N ALA A 89 -2.17 -11.02 -8.80
CA ALA A 89 -2.01 -12.29 -8.09
C ALA A 89 -2.69 -13.48 -8.79
N VAL A 90 -3.82 -13.27 -9.47
CA VAL A 90 -4.48 -14.32 -10.25
C VAL A 90 -3.67 -14.62 -11.51
N ALA A 91 -3.14 -13.59 -12.17
CA ALA A 91 -2.30 -13.75 -13.36
C ALA A 91 -0.97 -14.46 -13.06
N THR A 92 -0.43 -14.30 -11.85
CA THR A 92 0.82 -14.96 -11.41
C THR A 92 0.60 -16.26 -10.63
N GLY A 93 -0.65 -16.60 -10.29
CA GLY A 93 -0.97 -17.79 -9.49
C GLY A 93 -0.49 -17.72 -8.05
N TYR A 94 -0.37 -16.51 -7.49
CA TYR A 94 0.17 -16.29 -6.15
C TYR A 94 -0.46 -15.07 -5.47
N ALA A 95 -1.22 -15.32 -4.41
CA ALA A 95 -1.70 -14.31 -3.47
C ALA A 95 -1.19 -14.61 -2.06
N THR A 96 -0.99 -13.57 -1.26
CA THR A 96 -0.74 -13.70 0.17
C THR A 96 -1.82 -12.96 0.96
N PRO A 97 -2.19 -13.46 2.15
CA PRO A 97 -3.10 -12.72 3.02
C PRO A 97 -2.43 -11.44 3.53
N VAL A 98 -3.26 -10.46 3.89
CA VAL A 98 -2.79 -9.26 4.60
C VAL A 98 -2.35 -9.66 6.01
N HIS A 99 -1.27 -9.05 6.50
CA HIS A 99 -0.75 -9.29 7.85
C HIS A 99 -1.84 -9.05 8.93
N PRO A 100 -2.00 -9.93 9.95
CA PRO A 100 -3.08 -9.80 10.95
C PRO A 100 -3.13 -8.48 11.73
N ILE A 101 -1.97 -7.87 12.03
CA ILE A 101 -1.90 -6.54 12.69
C ILE A 101 -2.04 -5.34 11.73
N HIS A 102 -2.33 -5.57 10.45
CA HIS A 102 -2.53 -4.49 9.48
C HIS A 102 -3.67 -3.57 9.93
N ASN A 103 -3.48 -2.26 9.77
CA ASN A 103 -4.35 -1.22 10.35
C ASN A 103 -4.44 -1.25 11.89
N GLY A 104 -3.47 -1.79 12.62
CA GLY A 104 -3.55 -1.84 14.09
C GLY A 104 -3.57 -0.46 14.78
N PHE A 105 -4.15 -0.40 15.99
CA PHE A 105 -4.01 0.71 16.92
C PHE A 105 -2.99 0.36 18.01
N ALA A 106 -2.01 1.22 18.25
CA ALA A 106 -0.97 1.00 19.25
C ALA A 106 -0.96 2.12 20.29
N ILE A 107 -0.79 1.75 21.56
CA ILE A 107 -0.59 2.68 22.68
C ILE A 107 0.88 2.62 23.08
N PRO A 108 1.64 3.73 22.98
CA PRO A 108 3.03 3.74 23.39
C PRO A 108 3.19 3.38 24.87
N ALA A 109 4.22 2.58 25.19
CA ALA A 109 4.54 2.23 26.58
C ALA A 109 4.83 3.46 27.47
N SER A 110 5.23 4.59 26.87
CA SER A 110 5.46 5.87 27.54
C SER A 110 4.18 6.69 27.78
N SER A 111 3.01 6.23 27.34
CA SER A 111 1.75 6.95 27.51
C SER A 111 1.40 7.12 28.98
N LYS A 112 1.17 8.36 29.40
CA LYS A 112 0.72 8.69 30.76
C LYS A 112 -0.77 8.41 30.99
N ASN A 113 -1.50 8.02 29.95
CA ASN A 113 -2.96 7.82 29.97
C ASN A 113 -3.36 6.59 29.14
N ALA A 114 -2.66 5.47 29.31
CA ALA A 114 -2.87 4.27 28.50
C ALA A 114 -4.31 3.73 28.61
N GLU A 115 -4.89 3.74 29.81
CA GLU A 115 -6.26 3.27 30.07
C GLU A 115 -7.29 4.14 29.34
N ARG A 116 -7.05 5.45 29.27
CA ARG A 116 -7.94 6.38 28.54
C ARG A 116 -7.81 6.24 27.02
N ALA A 117 -6.60 5.99 26.52
CA ALA A 117 -6.39 5.70 25.11
C ALA A 117 -7.10 4.38 24.71
N LEU A 118 -7.04 3.36 25.57
CA LEU A 118 -7.75 2.10 25.34
C LEU A 118 -9.27 2.30 25.38
N ALA A 119 -9.80 3.04 26.36
CA ALA A 119 -11.23 3.34 26.43
C ALA A 119 -11.72 4.14 25.21
N PHE A 120 -10.92 5.07 24.69
CA PHE A 120 -11.21 5.76 23.43
C PHE A 120 -11.29 4.77 22.28
N TYR A 121 -10.28 3.91 22.12
CA TYR A 121 -10.26 2.90 21.07
C TYR A 121 -11.47 1.97 21.14
N GLU A 122 -11.78 1.42 22.31
CA GLU A 122 -12.97 0.59 22.56
C GLU A 122 -14.24 1.31 22.12
N LYS A 123 -14.39 2.59 22.48
CA LYS A 123 -15.55 3.41 22.09
C LYS A 123 -15.65 3.55 20.57
N MET A 124 -14.55 3.76 19.88
CA MET A 124 -14.52 3.87 18.42
C MET A 124 -14.88 2.57 17.71
N VAL A 125 -14.51 1.42 18.27
CA VAL A 125 -14.77 0.09 17.68
C VAL A 125 -16.19 -0.39 17.97
N LEU A 126 -16.63 -0.30 19.23
CA LEU A 126 -17.82 -1.00 19.72
C LEU A 126 -19.08 -0.14 19.78
N ASP A 127 -18.95 1.20 19.84
CA ASP A 127 -20.11 2.07 19.79
C ASP A 127 -20.46 2.39 18.32
N LYS A 128 -21.56 1.81 17.84
CA LYS A 128 -22.03 1.96 16.46
C LYS A 128 -22.12 3.43 16.03
N ARG A 129 -22.56 4.35 16.89
CA ARG A 129 -22.70 5.77 16.52
C ARG A 129 -21.34 6.39 16.23
N TYR A 130 -20.33 6.15 17.08
CA TYR A 130 -18.99 6.69 16.87
C TYR A 130 -18.26 6.00 15.72
N ASN A 131 -18.49 4.70 15.56
CA ASN A 131 -17.96 3.94 14.43
C ASN A 131 -18.47 4.53 13.12
N LEU A 132 -19.79 4.59 12.92
CA LEU A 132 -20.39 5.12 11.70
C LEU A 132 -20.03 6.59 11.47
N LEU A 133 -20.00 7.42 12.52
CA LEU A 133 -19.59 8.82 12.39
C LEU A 133 -18.18 8.96 11.80
N THR A 134 -17.25 8.13 12.27
CA THR A 134 -15.85 8.23 11.85
C THR A 134 -15.52 7.46 10.58
N GLN A 135 -16.35 6.48 10.23
CA GLN A 135 -16.26 5.85 8.92
C GLN A 135 -17.00 6.66 7.86
N TYR A 136 -18.18 7.22 8.10
CA TYR A 136 -19.06 7.71 7.03
C TYR A 136 -19.52 9.16 7.19
N GLY A 137 -19.18 9.83 8.29
CA GLY A 137 -19.63 11.20 8.58
C GLY A 137 -21.03 11.22 9.18
N PHE A 138 -21.77 12.29 8.95
CA PHE A 138 -23.13 12.46 9.48
C PHE A 138 -24.16 11.83 8.54
N GLU A 139 -25.02 10.96 9.07
CA GLU A 139 -26.15 10.42 8.32
C GLU A 139 -27.10 11.55 7.89
N GLY A 140 -27.58 11.50 6.64
CA GLY A 140 -28.38 12.54 5.99
C GLY A 140 -27.57 13.73 5.43
N THR A 141 -26.27 13.85 5.77
CA THR A 141 -25.39 14.90 5.23
C THR A 141 -24.28 14.32 4.36
N ASN A 142 -23.58 13.30 4.85
CA ASN A 142 -22.48 12.64 4.13
C ASN A 142 -22.94 11.28 3.55
N TYR A 143 -23.85 10.58 4.22
CA TYR A 143 -24.35 9.31 3.73
C TYR A 143 -25.79 9.05 4.13
N THR A 144 -26.46 8.16 3.41
CA THR A 144 -27.71 7.52 3.84
C THR A 144 -27.55 6.00 3.77
N VAL A 145 -28.49 5.27 4.38
CA VAL A 145 -28.56 3.81 4.27
C VAL A 145 -29.79 3.44 3.44
N GLU A 146 -29.58 2.75 2.33
CA GLU A 146 -30.64 2.26 1.43
C GLU A 146 -30.48 0.75 1.26
N ASP A 147 -31.52 -0.03 1.57
CA ASP A 147 -31.51 -1.49 1.52
C ASP A 147 -30.33 -2.16 2.27
N GLY A 148 -29.86 -1.52 3.34
CA GLY A 148 -28.72 -1.99 4.13
C GLY A 148 -27.34 -1.60 3.57
N TYR A 149 -27.30 -0.89 2.45
CA TYR A 149 -26.07 -0.42 1.80
C TYR A 149 -25.78 1.05 2.10
N TYR A 150 -24.50 1.39 2.13
CA TYR A 150 -24.02 2.77 2.14
C TYR A 150 -24.40 3.44 0.81
N LYS A 151 -24.94 4.65 0.90
CA LYS A 151 -25.11 5.56 -0.22
C LYS A 151 -24.52 6.92 0.11
N MET A 152 -23.61 7.39 -0.75
CA MET A 152 -23.06 8.72 -0.66
C MET A 152 -24.15 9.77 -0.88
N VAL A 153 -24.17 10.82 -0.06
CA VAL A 153 -24.94 12.05 -0.34
C VAL A 153 -24.07 12.99 -1.16
N GLY A 154 -24.59 13.47 -2.29
CA GLY A 154 -23.82 14.27 -3.24
C GLY A 154 -22.87 13.40 -4.10
N ASP A 155 -21.70 13.95 -4.38
CA ASP A 155 -20.65 13.30 -5.18
C ASP A 155 -19.27 13.44 -4.51
N ALA A 156 -18.24 12.87 -5.12
CA ALA A 156 -16.88 12.90 -4.59
C ALA A 156 -16.32 14.32 -4.34
N ASN A 157 -16.85 15.35 -4.99
CA ASN A 157 -16.41 16.75 -4.84
C ASN A 157 -17.23 17.53 -3.79
N THR A 158 -18.50 17.17 -3.60
CA THR A 158 -19.44 17.92 -2.75
C THR A 158 -19.68 17.28 -1.40
N ASN A 159 -19.41 15.99 -1.25
CA ASN A 159 -19.70 15.22 -0.05
C ASN A 159 -18.91 15.68 1.20
N GLY A 160 -17.64 16.07 1.01
CA GLY A 160 -16.77 16.59 2.08
C GLY A 160 -16.30 15.57 3.13
N PHE A 161 -16.88 14.37 3.20
CA PHE A 161 -16.45 13.27 4.07
C PHE A 161 -16.89 11.93 3.48
N PRO A 162 -16.22 11.44 2.43
CA PRO A 162 -16.65 10.22 1.74
C PRO A 162 -16.51 9.00 2.65
N ARG A 163 -16.96 7.84 2.16
CA ARG A 163 -16.79 6.54 2.83
C ARG A 163 -15.35 6.37 3.32
N GLU A 164 -15.20 6.10 4.61
CA GLU A 164 -13.94 6.00 5.36
C GLU A 164 -13.06 7.26 5.32
N GLY A 165 -13.69 8.45 5.25
CA GLY A 165 -13.02 9.74 5.09
C GLY A 165 -12.00 10.08 6.18
N MET A 166 -12.19 9.60 7.41
CA MET A 166 -11.22 9.78 8.50
C MET A 166 -10.00 8.86 8.41
N GLN A 167 -9.98 7.89 7.49
CA GLN A 167 -8.98 6.84 7.43
C GLN A 167 -8.91 6.02 8.75
N GLY A 168 -10.07 5.83 9.40
CA GLY A 168 -10.21 5.14 10.68
C GLY A 168 -10.12 3.62 10.61
N TRP A 169 -9.20 3.08 9.82
CA TRP A 169 -9.13 1.66 9.50
C TRP A 169 -8.89 0.77 10.74
N ALA A 170 -8.28 1.33 11.79
CA ALA A 170 -7.93 0.61 13.01
C ALA A 170 -9.10 0.23 13.91
N TRP A 171 -10.23 0.90 13.76
CA TRP A 171 -11.45 0.58 14.49
C TRP A 171 -12.59 0.24 13.54
N ARG A 172 -12.28 -0.34 12.37
CA ARG A 172 -13.32 -1.00 11.57
C ARG A 172 -13.96 -2.11 12.40
N ASN A 173 -15.29 -2.15 12.39
CA ASN A 173 -16.06 -3.23 13.00
C ASN A 173 -16.93 -3.88 11.92
N PRO A 174 -16.66 -5.14 11.51
CA PRO A 174 -17.42 -5.82 10.46
C PRO A 174 -18.93 -5.85 10.69
N GLU A 175 -19.39 -5.82 11.95
CA GLU A 175 -20.82 -5.80 12.28
C GLU A 175 -21.51 -4.48 11.91
N PHE A 176 -20.75 -3.38 11.81
CA PHE A 176 -21.28 -2.04 11.53
C PHE A 176 -20.93 -1.54 10.13
N MET A 177 -19.95 -2.15 9.47
CA MET A 177 -19.46 -1.69 8.18
C MET A 177 -20.57 -1.71 7.14
N LEU A 178 -20.77 -0.56 6.50
CA LEU A 178 -21.62 -0.37 5.35
C LEU A 178 -20.76 -0.32 4.09
N PHE A 179 -21.30 -0.88 3.02
CA PHE A 179 -20.67 -0.93 1.70
C PHE A 179 -21.67 -0.48 0.65
N GLU A 180 -21.19 -0.04 -0.51
CA GLU A 180 -22.02 0.10 -1.69
C GLU A 180 -22.45 -1.29 -2.23
N PRO A 181 -23.55 -1.39 -2.99
CA PRO A 181 -23.94 -2.66 -3.63
C PRO A 181 -22.86 -3.27 -4.53
N SER A 182 -21.99 -2.44 -5.11
CA SER A 182 -20.87 -2.90 -5.95
C SER A 182 -19.83 -3.74 -5.21
N TYR A 183 -19.86 -3.76 -3.88
CA TYR A 183 -18.96 -4.56 -3.05
C TYR A 183 -19.13 -6.07 -3.26
N ASP A 184 -20.24 -6.54 -3.83
CA ASP A 184 -20.35 -7.95 -4.24
C ASP A 184 -19.31 -8.32 -5.32
N GLY A 185 -18.92 -7.38 -6.18
CA GLY A 185 -17.79 -7.57 -7.10
C GLY A 185 -16.45 -7.72 -6.37
N VAL A 186 -16.29 -7.05 -5.23
CA VAL A 186 -15.10 -7.18 -4.37
C VAL A 186 -15.00 -8.58 -3.77
N LYS A 187 -16.12 -9.11 -3.26
CA LYS A 187 -16.18 -10.50 -2.75
C LYS A 187 -15.79 -11.50 -3.83
N ALA A 188 -16.30 -11.34 -5.05
CA ALA A 188 -15.94 -12.21 -6.16
C ALA A 188 -14.44 -12.14 -6.53
N ILE A 189 -13.79 -10.98 -6.38
CA ILE A 189 -12.34 -10.86 -6.53
C ILE A 189 -11.62 -11.62 -5.42
N PHE A 190 -12.04 -11.48 -4.16
CA PHE A 190 -11.46 -12.24 -3.05
C PHE A 190 -11.62 -13.76 -3.23
N ASP A 191 -12.78 -14.23 -3.69
CA ASP A 191 -13.00 -15.65 -4.01
C ASP A 191 -12.04 -16.17 -5.09
N GLN A 192 -11.54 -15.31 -5.99
CA GLN A 192 -10.51 -15.68 -6.96
C GLN A 192 -9.11 -15.69 -6.34
N LEU A 193 -8.81 -14.73 -5.48
CA LEU A 193 -7.53 -14.65 -4.77
C LEU A 193 -7.34 -15.83 -3.81
N ASP A 194 -8.40 -16.24 -3.11
CA ASP A 194 -8.39 -17.37 -2.17
C ASP A 194 -7.97 -18.69 -2.86
N LYS A 195 -8.29 -18.85 -4.16
CA LYS A 195 -7.90 -20.04 -4.95
C LYS A 195 -6.40 -20.13 -5.22
N VAL A 196 -5.69 -19.01 -5.17
CA VAL A 196 -4.24 -18.92 -5.41
C VAL A 196 -3.48 -18.45 -4.17
N GLN A 197 -4.16 -18.42 -3.02
CA GLN A 197 -3.56 -17.99 -1.77
C GLN A 197 -2.51 -18.99 -1.30
N LYS A 198 -1.35 -18.46 -0.91
CA LYS A 198 -0.34 -19.15 -0.11
C LYS A 198 -0.13 -18.40 1.20
N PRO A 199 0.33 -19.07 2.27
CA PRO A 199 0.79 -18.39 3.48
C PRO A 199 1.80 -17.28 3.15
N ASP A 200 1.80 -16.20 3.92
CA ASP A 200 2.84 -15.19 3.77
C ASP A 200 4.07 -15.57 4.60
N ILE A 201 5.17 -15.91 3.92
CA ILE A 201 6.43 -16.26 4.58
C ILE A 201 7.04 -15.10 5.38
N TYR A 202 6.65 -13.85 5.10
CA TYR A 202 7.18 -12.67 5.78
C TYR A 202 6.40 -12.28 7.05
N THR A 203 5.20 -12.82 7.29
CA THR A 203 4.32 -12.35 8.37
C THR A 203 4.93 -12.45 9.77
N GLY A 204 5.83 -13.39 10.04
CA GLY A 204 6.52 -13.48 11.34
C GLY A 204 7.85 -12.73 11.42
N PHE A 205 8.33 -12.15 10.32
CA PHE A 205 9.66 -11.56 10.26
C PHE A 205 9.67 -10.10 10.70
N ALA A 206 10.24 -9.83 11.87
CA ALA A 206 10.49 -8.48 12.37
C ALA A 206 11.98 -8.15 12.26
N GLU A 207 12.34 -7.28 11.32
CA GLU A 207 13.71 -6.78 11.17
C GLU A 207 14.11 -5.91 12.38
N ASP A 208 15.17 -6.29 13.08
CA ASP A 208 15.84 -5.44 14.07
C ASP A 208 16.99 -4.68 13.40
N TYR A 209 16.79 -3.38 13.22
CA TYR A 209 17.79 -2.50 12.60
C TYR A 209 18.54 -1.61 13.60
N THR A 210 18.45 -1.90 14.90
CA THR A 210 19.09 -1.11 15.96
C THR A 210 20.59 -0.93 15.72
N ASP A 211 21.28 -2.00 15.31
CA ASP A 211 22.74 -2.01 15.08
C ASP A 211 23.20 -1.23 13.82
N TYR A 212 22.27 -0.86 12.94
CA TYR A 212 22.55 -0.17 11.68
C TYR A 212 21.55 0.97 11.39
N GLN A 213 20.97 1.55 12.44
CA GLN A 213 19.99 2.61 12.31
C GLN A 213 20.54 3.84 11.58
N ALA A 214 21.79 4.21 11.87
CA ALA A 214 22.46 5.35 11.23
C ALA A 214 22.66 5.13 9.72
N GLU A 215 23.09 3.94 9.32
CA GLU A 215 23.25 3.55 7.92
C GLU A 215 21.90 3.53 7.20
N ARG A 216 20.84 3.04 7.86
CA ARG A 216 19.48 3.05 7.30
C ARG A 216 19.00 4.48 7.03
N SER A 217 19.20 5.39 7.97
CA SER A 217 18.87 6.81 7.78
C SER A 217 19.71 7.47 6.68
N ALA A 218 21.00 7.12 6.57
CA ALA A 218 21.86 7.62 5.49
C ALA A 218 21.42 7.10 4.11
N LEU A 219 21.06 5.81 4.03
CA LEU A 219 20.59 5.18 2.81
C LEU A 219 19.27 5.78 2.32
N GLU A 220 18.34 6.09 3.22
CA GLU A 220 17.08 6.77 2.88
C GLU A 220 17.30 8.11 2.15
N GLN A 221 18.31 8.88 2.55
CA GLN A 221 18.66 10.12 1.87
C GLN A 221 19.27 9.86 0.47
N VAL A 222 20.10 8.82 0.35
CA VAL A 222 20.65 8.39 -0.94
C VAL A 222 19.53 7.94 -1.89
N GLU A 223 18.54 7.19 -1.41
CA GLU A 223 17.39 6.76 -2.20
C GLU A 223 16.62 7.98 -2.75
N LYS A 224 16.26 8.93 -1.88
CA LYS A 224 15.57 10.17 -2.28
C LYS A 224 16.33 10.94 -3.35
N GLN A 225 17.64 11.04 -3.20
CA GLN A 225 18.47 11.85 -4.11
C GLN A 225 18.77 11.15 -5.44
N TYR A 226 18.97 9.82 -5.43
CA TYR A 226 19.52 9.11 -6.58
C TYR A 226 18.61 8.01 -7.14
N LEU A 227 17.83 7.32 -6.29
CA LEU A 227 16.95 6.24 -6.75
C LEU A 227 15.58 6.77 -7.21
N PHE A 228 14.96 7.69 -6.48
CA PHE A 228 13.60 8.16 -6.81
C PHE A 228 13.54 8.84 -8.20
N PRO A 229 14.51 9.68 -8.62
CA PRO A 229 14.54 10.19 -9.98
C PRO A 229 14.72 9.12 -11.07
N LEU A 230 15.42 8.02 -10.76
CA LEU A 230 15.53 6.87 -11.66
C LEU A 230 14.19 6.15 -11.81
N LEU A 231 13.50 5.89 -10.70
CA LEU A 231 12.17 5.25 -10.69
C LEU A 231 11.12 6.09 -11.44
N ALA A 232 11.20 7.43 -11.32
CA ALA A 232 10.35 8.36 -12.06
C ALA A 232 10.74 8.51 -13.55
N GLY A 233 11.80 7.83 -14.03
CA GLY A 233 12.27 7.94 -15.41
C GLY A 233 12.83 9.33 -15.77
N GLN A 234 13.22 10.14 -14.78
CA GLN A 234 13.69 11.52 -14.98
C GLN A 234 15.19 11.61 -15.28
N VAL A 235 15.94 10.53 -15.07
CA VAL A 235 17.38 10.47 -15.36
C VAL A 235 17.63 10.02 -16.79
N LYS A 236 18.34 10.84 -17.58
CA LYS A 236 18.63 10.55 -18.99
C LYS A 236 19.56 9.34 -19.17
N ASP A 237 20.69 9.34 -18.46
CA ASP A 237 21.64 8.23 -18.45
C ASP A 237 21.30 7.26 -17.31
N VAL A 238 20.46 6.27 -17.63
CA VAL A 238 19.98 5.30 -16.63
C VAL A 238 21.14 4.46 -16.09
N GLU A 239 22.05 3.99 -16.94
CA GLU A 239 23.17 3.15 -16.52
C GLU A 239 24.14 3.91 -15.61
N GLY A 240 24.54 5.12 -16.01
CA GLY A 240 25.37 5.99 -15.18
C GLY A 240 24.68 6.40 -13.88
N GLY A 241 23.36 6.63 -13.92
CA GLY A 241 22.53 6.90 -12.75
C GLY A 241 22.52 5.74 -11.76
N VAL A 242 22.27 4.51 -12.23
CA VAL A 242 22.31 3.29 -11.40
C VAL A 242 23.70 3.09 -10.79
N LYS A 243 24.77 3.26 -11.56
CA LYS A 243 26.14 3.16 -11.05
C LYS A 243 26.40 4.17 -9.93
N THR A 244 25.92 5.41 -10.11
CA THR A 244 26.05 6.46 -9.10
C THR A 244 25.24 6.12 -7.84
N PHE A 245 24.00 5.69 -8.00
CA PHE A 245 23.15 5.23 -6.90
C PHE A 245 23.85 4.13 -6.09
N MET A 246 24.36 3.09 -6.76
CA MET A 246 25.00 1.96 -6.09
C MET A 246 26.30 2.37 -5.36
N ASP A 247 27.13 3.25 -5.92
CA ASP A 247 28.31 3.79 -5.22
C ASP A 247 27.92 4.53 -3.95
N LYS A 248 26.90 5.39 -4.03
CA LYS A 248 26.41 6.17 -2.88
C LYS A 248 25.74 5.30 -1.83
N ALA A 249 24.94 4.32 -2.26
CA ALA A 249 24.26 3.39 -1.36
C ALA A 249 25.26 2.54 -0.58
N LYS A 250 26.32 2.04 -1.24
CA LYS A 250 27.41 1.32 -0.57
C LYS A 250 28.13 2.18 0.45
N LYS A 251 28.45 3.43 0.11
CA LYS A 251 29.05 4.40 1.05
C LYS A 251 28.14 4.72 2.24
N ALA A 252 26.82 4.68 2.04
CA ALA A 252 25.83 4.86 3.10
C ALA A 252 25.62 3.60 3.97
N GLY A 253 26.24 2.46 3.63
CA GLY A 253 26.19 1.24 4.43
C GLY A 253 25.27 0.14 3.90
N LEU A 254 24.87 0.18 2.62
CA LEU A 254 24.01 -0.83 2.00
C LEU A 254 24.48 -2.27 2.27
N ASP A 255 25.78 -2.54 2.14
CA ASP A 255 26.32 -3.89 2.32
C ASP A 255 26.12 -4.40 3.76
N LYS A 256 26.29 -3.52 4.77
CA LYS A 256 26.06 -3.85 6.19
C LYS A 256 24.58 -4.13 6.45
N ILE A 257 23.70 -3.29 5.89
CA ILE A 257 22.24 -3.45 6.01
C ILE A 257 21.80 -4.78 5.40
N GLN A 258 22.20 -5.06 4.17
CA GLN A 258 21.82 -6.29 3.47
C GLN A 258 22.36 -7.55 4.15
N ALA A 259 23.60 -7.52 4.65
CA ALA A 259 24.18 -8.64 5.38
C ALA A 259 23.43 -8.92 6.70
N SER A 260 23.08 -7.85 7.43
CA SER A 260 22.35 -7.96 8.70
C SER A 260 20.92 -8.45 8.46
N TYR A 261 20.20 -7.88 7.49
CA TYR A 261 18.88 -8.33 7.07
C TYR A 261 18.91 -9.82 6.67
N LYS A 262 19.86 -10.22 5.81
CA LYS A 262 19.98 -11.61 5.36
C LYS A 262 20.22 -12.57 6.52
N LYS A 263 21.07 -12.19 7.47
CA LYS A 263 21.33 -13.01 8.67
C LYS A 263 20.06 -13.21 9.48
N GLN A 264 19.31 -12.13 9.75
CA GLN A 264 18.07 -12.20 10.52
C GLN A 264 16.99 -13.01 9.78
N TRP A 265 16.85 -12.81 8.47
CA TRP A 265 15.90 -13.55 7.64
C TRP A 265 16.16 -15.05 7.69
N LEU A 266 17.42 -15.47 7.51
CA LEU A 266 17.78 -16.90 7.58
C LEU A 266 17.57 -17.50 8.97
N ALA A 267 17.83 -16.73 10.03
CA ALA A 267 17.54 -17.16 11.41
C ALA A 267 16.03 -17.37 11.61
N TYR A 268 15.21 -16.40 11.17
CA TYR A 268 13.75 -16.48 11.23
C TYR A 268 13.19 -17.69 10.48
N LEU A 269 13.68 -17.97 9.26
CA LEU A 269 13.27 -19.16 8.50
C LEU A 269 13.55 -20.45 9.28
N SER A 270 14.75 -20.56 9.86
CA SER A 270 15.15 -21.71 10.67
C SER A 270 14.30 -21.86 11.93
N GLU A 271 14.03 -20.77 12.64
CA GLU A 271 13.21 -20.77 13.87
C GLU A 271 11.74 -21.08 13.59
N SER A 272 11.24 -20.64 12.43
CA SER A 272 9.84 -20.81 12.02
C SER A 272 9.58 -22.09 11.23
N GLY A 273 10.61 -22.89 10.94
CA GLY A 273 10.50 -24.12 10.17
C GLY A 273 10.09 -23.91 8.70
N ILE A 274 10.43 -22.75 8.12
CA ILE A 274 10.15 -22.41 6.72
C ILE A 274 11.36 -22.85 5.87
N GLN A 275 11.13 -23.74 4.89
CA GLN A 275 12.15 -24.31 4.00
C GLN A 275 12.08 -23.72 2.60
#